data_AF-H3H1T9-F1
#
_entry.id   AF-H3H1T9-F1
#
_cell.length_a   1.000
_cell.length_b   1.000
_cell.length_c   1.000
_cell.angle_alpha   90.00
_cell.angle_beta   90.00
_cell.angle_gamma   90.00
#
_symmetry.space_group_name_H-M   'P 1'
#
loop_
_entity.id
_entity.type
_entity.pdbx_description
1 polymer ?
#
loop_
_entity_poly.entity_id
_entity_poly.type
_entity_poly.pdbx_seq_one_letter_code
_entity_poly.pdbx_strand_id
1 'polypeptide(L)'
;MAARISGKRTPASQDALDAFVTTQLLDNGMDAIARKINVLREKLLQSGSSEGDAQTKKKWARQLQHWLALACRLLAKQRRQLNHCIERVERDYSRGEIGLGVIKQEAQEEVNVYSRTYARPRASSATAAPTENDGYVGIMVPNKEDILAIGCHVAAKVARSHELWIMARVVAYNADSNTYEVEDVDSGDDEEEEDAPRRHYIVPWQQVVELPGDSLPEGEWIHYTVDERVMAMYPNTTSFFRSTIRVPNPRGAPYVILKFDEDEDEHGLVPDRKVPFRFVAPLKPWHQK
;
A
#
# COMPACT_ATOMS: atom_id res chain seq x y z
N MET A 1 -37.75 -28.99 -32.47
CA MET A 1 -37.70 -28.44 -31.11
C MET A 1 -36.45 -27.57 -30.99
N ALA A 2 -36.60 -26.26 -31.16
CA ALA A 2 -35.50 -25.30 -30.98
C ALA A 2 -35.38 -24.99 -29.49
N ALA A 3 -34.27 -25.43 -28.88
CA ALA A 3 -33.96 -25.12 -27.49
C ALA A 3 -33.67 -23.62 -27.36
N ARG A 4 -34.46 -22.94 -26.53
CA ARG A 4 -34.26 -21.53 -26.17
C ARG A 4 -32.94 -21.42 -25.41
N ILE A 5 -31.97 -20.72 -26.00
CA ILE A 5 -30.75 -20.27 -25.33
C ILE A 5 -31.20 -19.28 -24.25
N SER A 6 -31.23 -19.72 -23.00
CA SER A 6 -31.48 -18.83 -21.86
C SER A 6 -30.29 -17.89 -21.74
N GLY A 7 -30.50 -16.61 -22.08
CA GLY A 7 -29.55 -15.55 -21.79
C GLY A 7 -29.22 -15.59 -20.30
N LYS A 8 -27.94 -15.82 -19.97
CA LYS A 8 -27.44 -15.73 -18.61
C LYS A 8 -27.73 -14.30 -18.13
N ARG A 9 -28.66 -14.14 -17.18
CA ARG A 9 -28.90 -12.84 -16.55
C ARG A 9 -27.60 -12.45 -15.84
N THR A 10 -27.11 -11.23 -16.11
CA THR A 10 -25.99 -10.68 -15.36
C THR A 10 -26.35 -10.67 -13.86
N PRO A 11 -25.43 -11.08 -12.98
CA PRO A 11 -25.68 -11.05 -11.55
C PRO A 11 -25.87 -9.59 -11.10
N ALA A 12 -26.74 -9.38 -10.11
CA ALA A 12 -27.15 -8.04 -9.67
C ALA A 12 -25.99 -7.20 -9.10
N SER A 13 -24.93 -7.87 -8.64
CA SER A 13 -23.62 -7.33 -8.30
C SER A 13 -22.84 -6.77 -9.48
N GLN A 14 -22.87 -7.40 -10.66
CA GLN A 14 -22.18 -6.90 -11.85
C GLN A 14 -22.76 -5.57 -12.32
N ASP A 15 -24.09 -5.47 -12.39
CA ASP A 15 -24.76 -4.22 -12.75
C ASP A 15 -24.46 -3.09 -11.73
N ALA A 16 -24.29 -3.44 -10.44
CA ALA A 16 -23.93 -2.49 -9.39
C ALA A 16 -22.46 -2.06 -9.46
N LEU A 17 -21.57 -2.99 -9.82
CA LEU A 17 -20.16 -2.72 -10.06
C LEU A 17 -19.97 -1.83 -11.29
N ASP A 18 -20.66 -2.12 -12.40
CA ASP A 18 -20.63 -1.31 -13.61
C ASP A 18 -21.14 0.11 -13.35
N ALA A 19 -22.23 0.25 -12.57
CA ALA A 19 -22.73 1.54 -12.14
C ALA A 19 -21.75 2.29 -11.22
N PHE A 20 -21.00 1.58 -10.37
CA PHE A 20 -19.95 2.17 -9.55
C PHE A 20 -18.78 2.65 -10.42
N VAL A 21 -18.22 1.79 -11.27
CA VAL A 21 -17.08 2.11 -12.15
C VAL A 21 -17.40 3.31 -13.05
N THR A 22 -18.56 3.31 -13.69
CA THR A 22 -18.99 4.44 -14.54
C THR A 22 -19.11 5.74 -13.76
N THR A 23 -19.81 5.73 -12.61
CA THR A 23 -20.08 6.97 -11.88
C THR A 23 -18.93 7.47 -11.00
N GLN A 24 -17.98 6.60 -10.65
CA GLN A 24 -16.91 6.91 -9.69
C GLN A 24 -15.52 6.98 -10.30
N LEU A 25 -15.28 6.26 -11.40
CA LEU A 25 -13.97 6.18 -12.02
C LEU A 25 -13.95 6.85 -13.39
N LEU A 26 -14.96 6.61 -14.22
CA LEU A 26 -15.01 7.15 -15.58
C LEU A 26 -15.59 8.57 -15.62
N ASP A 27 -16.71 8.80 -14.95
CA ASP A 27 -17.42 10.09 -14.92
C ASP A 27 -17.28 10.82 -13.57
N ASN A 28 -16.09 10.74 -12.95
CA ASN A 28 -15.87 11.35 -11.63
C ASN A 28 -15.85 12.89 -11.71
N GLY A 29 -17.01 13.50 -11.45
CA GLY A 29 -17.16 14.96 -11.41
C GLY A 29 -16.39 15.64 -10.27
N MET A 30 -15.79 14.89 -9.33
CA MET A 30 -15.07 15.46 -8.18
C MET A 30 -13.85 16.29 -8.59
N ASP A 31 -13.13 15.89 -9.64
CA ASP A 31 -11.93 16.62 -10.06
C ASP A 31 -12.27 18.03 -10.56
N ALA A 32 -13.37 18.15 -11.29
CA ALA A 32 -13.87 19.44 -11.76
C ALA A 32 -14.32 20.34 -10.60
N ILE A 33 -14.90 19.74 -9.55
CA ILE A 33 -15.30 20.46 -8.33
C ILE A 33 -14.07 20.89 -7.54
N ALA A 34 -13.10 20.00 -7.32
CA ALA A 34 -11.86 20.27 -6.60
C ALA A 34 -11.07 21.42 -7.25
N ARG A 35 -10.92 21.41 -8.59
CA ARG A 35 -10.30 22.51 -9.33
C ARG A 35 -11.00 23.84 -9.07
N LYS A 36 -12.34 23.87 -9.10
CA LYS A 36 -13.11 25.12 -8.86
C LYS A 36 -13.00 25.60 -7.41
N ILE A 37 -12.96 24.69 -6.44
CA ILE A 37 -12.74 25.00 -5.02
C ILE A 37 -11.36 25.65 -4.83
N ASN A 38 -10.31 25.04 -5.38
CA ASN A 38 -8.95 25.55 -5.26
C ASN A 38 -8.78 26.94 -5.89
N VAL A 39 -9.32 27.13 -7.11
CA VAL A 39 -9.29 28.44 -7.79
C VAL A 39 -10.03 29.51 -6.99
N LEU A 40 -11.18 29.20 -6.38
CA LEU A 40 -11.93 30.18 -5.58
C LEU A 40 -11.26 30.46 -4.23
N ARG A 41 -10.64 29.45 -3.61
CA ARG A 41 -9.84 29.61 -2.38
C ARG A 41 -8.65 30.52 -2.62
N GLU A 42 -7.93 30.31 -3.71
CA GLU A 42 -6.77 31.12 -4.10
C GLU A 42 -7.17 32.58 -4.39
N LYS A 43 -8.27 32.80 -5.12
CA LYS A 43 -8.80 34.17 -5.37
C LYS A 43 -9.22 34.90 -4.11
N LEU A 44 -9.77 34.19 -3.12
CA LEU A 44 -10.11 34.78 -1.82
C LEU A 44 -8.85 35.18 -1.04
N LEU A 45 -7.81 34.35 -1.08
CA LEU A 45 -6.53 34.61 -0.39
C LEU A 45 -5.74 35.77 -1.01
N GLN A 46 -5.79 35.94 -2.34
CA GLN A 46 -5.03 36.96 -3.07
C GLN A 46 -5.66 38.37 -3.06
N SER A 47 -6.93 38.51 -2.65
CA SER A 47 -7.64 39.78 -2.72
C SER A 47 -7.33 40.70 -1.53
N GLY A 48 -6.79 41.90 -1.81
CA GLY A 48 -6.37 42.92 -0.84
C GLY A 48 -7.51 43.76 -0.26
N SER A 49 -7.21 44.64 0.70
CA SER A 49 -8.18 45.35 1.57
C SER A 49 -8.82 46.60 0.93
N SER A 50 -9.40 46.49 -0.27
CA SER A 50 -10.16 47.59 -0.91
C SER A 50 -11.68 47.38 -0.81
N GLU A 51 -12.48 48.44 -0.69
CA GLU A 51 -13.96 48.35 -0.53
C GLU A 51 -14.66 47.73 -1.76
N GLY A 52 -14.15 47.99 -2.97
CA GLY A 52 -14.63 47.33 -4.20
C GLY A 52 -14.38 45.81 -4.19
N ASP A 53 -13.40 45.37 -3.40
CA ASP A 53 -12.98 43.99 -3.23
C ASP A 53 -13.86 43.23 -2.21
N ALA A 54 -14.60 43.93 -1.35
CA ALA A 54 -15.48 43.29 -0.37
C ALA A 54 -16.69 42.60 -1.03
N GLN A 55 -17.28 43.25 -2.04
CA GLN A 55 -18.43 42.72 -2.77
C GLN A 55 -18.04 41.52 -3.65
N THR A 56 -16.85 41.56 -4.27
CA THR A 56 -16.29 40.45 -5.08
C THR A 56 -15.89 39.27 -4.21
N LYS A 57 -15.25 39.49 -3.06
CA LYS A 57 -14.98 38.45 -2.04
C LYS A 57 -16.25 37.77 -1.58
N LYS A 58 -17.31 38.53 -1.29
CA LYS A 58 -18.61 37.97 -0.89
C LYS A 58 -19.21 37.08 -1.99
N LYS A 59 -19.01 37.44 -3.27
CA LYS A 59 -19.44 36.63 -4.41
C LYS A 59 -18.63 35.34 -4.53
N TRP A 60 -17.30 35.39 -4.41
CA TRP A 60 -16.46 34.20 -4.44
C TRP A 60 -16.70 33.26 -3.25
N ALA A 61 -16.92 33.81 -2.05
CA ALA A 61 -17.26 33.03 -0.86
C ALA A 61 -18.57 32.25 -1.06
N ARG A 62 -19.60 32.87 -1.63
CA ARG A 62 -20.86 32.18 -1.97
C ARG A 62 -20.67 31.10 -3.03
N GLN A 63 -19.85 31.36 -4.04
CA GLN A 63 -19.51 30.36 -5.06
C GLN A 63 -18.72 29.19 -4.46
N LEU A 64 -17.78 29.47 -3.56
CA LEU A 64 -16.99 28.45 -2.86
C LEU A 64 -17.89 27.58 -1.98
N GLN A 65 -18.80 28.19 -1.21
CA GLN A 65 -19.80 27.47 -0.42
C GLN A 65 -20.68 26.57 -1.31
N HIS A 66 -21.08 27.04 -2.49
CA HIS A 66 -21.85 26.25 -3.44
C HIS A 66 -21.06 25.02 -3.95
N TRP A 67 -19.80 25.20 -4.34
CA TRP A 67 -18.95 24.09 -4.81
C TRP A 67 -18.61 23.09 -3.70
N LEU A 68 -18.38 23.56 -2.47
CA LEU A 68 -18.22 22.68 -1.30
C LEU A 68 -19.49 21.88 -1.02
N ALA A 69 -20.67 22.51 -1.09
CA ALA A 69 -21.94 21.81 -0.91
C ALA A 69 -22.22 20.79 -2.04
N LEU A 70 -21.74 21.05 -3.27
CA LEU A 70 -21.77 20.07 -4.36
C LEU A 70 -20.80 18.90 -4.09
N ALA A 71 -19.58 19.19 -3.62
CA ALA A 71 -18.59 18.18 -3.26
C ALA A 71 -19.14 17.22 -2.19
N CYS A 72 -19.69 17.75 -1.10
CA CYS A 72 -20.26 16.94 -0.03
C CYS A 72 -21.43 16.06 -0.52
N ARG A 73 -22.29 16.60 -1.40
CA ARG A 73 -23.40 15.83 -1.99
C ARG A 73 -22.91 14.72 -2.91
N LEU A 74 -21.88 14.99 -3.72
CA LEU A 74 -21.26 13.96 -4.53
C LEU A 74 -20.62 12.90 -3.65
N LEU A 75 -19.73 13.24 -2.72
CA LEU A 75 -19.10 12.28 -1.79
C LEU A 75 -20.11 11.40 -1.05
N ALA A 76 -21.23 11.98 -0.59
CA ALA A 76 -22.31 11.22 0.03
C ALA A 76 -23.05 10.28 -0.95
N LYS A 77 -23.13 10.64 -2.23
CA LYS A 77 -23.63 9.75 -3.31
C LYS A 77 -22.61 8.63 -3.58
N GLN A 78 -21.32 8.95 -3.69
CA GLN A 78 -20.24 7.99 -3.93
C GLN A 78 -20.19 6.93 -2.83
N ARG A 79 -20.22 7.36 -1.56
CA ARG A 79 -20.26 6.47 -0.39
C ARG A 79 -21.48 5.54 -0.41
N ARG A 80 -22.67 6.04 -0.76
CA ARG A 80 -23.88 5.21 -0.87
C ARG A 80 -23.78 4.19 -1.99
N GLN A 81 -23.24 4.57 -3.14
CA GLN A 81 -23.06 3.66 -4.28
C GLN A 81 -22.03 2.56 -3.95
N LEU A 82 -20.94 2.91 -3.28
CA LEU A 82 -19.94 1.93 -2.83
C LEU A 82 -20.54 0.93 -1.83
N ASN A 83 -21.19 1.42 -0.78
CA ASN A 83 -21.83 0.55 0.20
C ASN A 83 -22.89 -0.36 -0.45
N HIS A 84 -23.67 0.17 -1.39
CA HIS A 84 -24.64 -0.62 -2.14
C HIS A 84 -24.00 -1.70 -3.01
N CYS A 85 -22.84 -1.41 -3.61
CA CYS A 85 -22.06 -2.39 -4.36
C CYS A 85 -21.54 -3.49 -3.45
N ILE A 86 -20.95 -3.13 -2.30
CA ILE A 86 -20.44 -4.07 -1.29
C ILE A 86 -21.57 -5.00 -0.82
N GLU A 87 -22.71 -4.45 -0.40
CA GLU A 87 -23.87 -5.23 0.04
C GLU A 87 -24.41 -6.20 -1.03
N ARG A 88 -24.27 -5.86 -2.32
CA ARG A 88 -24.68 -6.75 -3.41
C ARG A 88 -23.66 -7.85 -3.68
N VAL A 89 -22.37 -7.53 -3.66
CA VAL A 89 -21.29 -8.51 -3.78
C VAL A 89 -21.34 -9.51 -2.63
N GLU A 90 -21.47 -9.05 -1.38
CA GLU A 90 -21.57 -9.92 -0.20
C GLU A 90 -22.81 -10.83 -0.25
N ARG A 91 -23.95 -10.30 -0.73
CA ARG A 91 -25.18 -11.08 -0.89
C ARG A 91 -25.05 -12.16 -1.97
N ASP A 92 -24.44 -11.84 -3.11
CA ASP A 92 -24.28 -12.77 -4.22
C ASP A 92 -23.19 -13.82 -3.88
N TYR A 93 -22.16 -13.44 -3.13
CA TYR A 93 -21.16 -14.35 -2.54
C TYR A 93 -21.81 -15.33 -1.54
N SER A 94 -22.62 -14.82 -0.61
CA SER A 94 -23.35 -15.65 0.36
C SER A 94 -24.36 -16.60 -0.29
N ARG A 95 -24.81 -16.30 -1.52
CA ARG A 95 -25.74 -17.13 -2.31
C ARG A 95 -25.01 -18.11 -3.25
N GLY A 96 -23.68 -18.09 -3.29
CA GLY A 96 -22.87 -18.93 -4.18
C GLY A 96 -23.06 -18.60 -5.67
N GLU A 97 -23.58 -17.41 -5.99
CA GLU A 97 -23.74 -16.94 -7.38
C GLU A 97 -22.42 -16.40 -7.95
N ILE A 98 -21.49 -16.03 -7.06
CA ILE A 98 -20.12 -15.62 -7.33
C ILE A 98 -19.21 -16.55 -6.52
N GLY A 99 -18.21 -17.19 -7.14
CA GLY A 99 -17.27 -18.09 -6.45
C GLY A 99 -17.39 -19.59 -6.74
N LEU A 100 -17.66 -20.01 -7.99
CA LEU A 100 -17.55 -21.42 -8.38
C LEU A 100 -16.19 -21.72 -9.03
N GLY A 101 -15.25 -22.09 -8.18
CA GLY A 101 -13.99 -22.75 -8.50
C GLY A 101 -13.60 -23.76 -7.41
N VAL A 102 -14.15 -24.98 -7.51
CA VAL A 102 -13.71 -26.24 -6.85
C VAL A 102 -14.14 -26.48 -5.39
N ILE A 103 -14.59 -27.72 -5.16
CA ILE A 103 -15.17 -28.26 -3.92
C ILE A 103 -14.07 -28.56 -2.89
N LYS A 104 -14.15 -27.89 -1.74
CA LYS A 104 -13.88 -28.35 -0.36
C LYS A 104 -12.69 -29.31 -0.13
N GLN A 105 -11.52 -28.73 0.13
CA GLN A 105 -10.61 -29.15 1.22
C GLN A 105 -10.05 -27.88 1.87
N GLU A 106 -9.65 -28.00 3.13
CA GLU A 106 -9.71 -26.97 4.17
C GLU A 106 -8.80 -25.74 3.94
N ALA A 107 -9.35 -24.58 4.34
CA ALA A 107 -8.69 -23.31 4.71
C ALA A 107 -7.64 -22.72 3.74
N GLN A 108 -8.07 -21.81 2.86
CA GLN A 108 -7.21 -20.88 2.11
C GLN A 108 -8.03 -19.69 1.59
N GLU A 109 -7.86 -18.50 2.19
CA GLU A 109 -8.39 -17.21 1.70
C GLU A 109 -7.23 -16.46 1.05
N GLU A 110 -7.12 -16.47 -0.28
CA GLU A 110 -7.75 -15.57 -1.27
C GLU A 110 -7.05 -14.21 -1.41
N VAL A 111 -6.15 -14.19 -2.40
CA VAL A 111 -5.41 -13.05 -2.96
C VAL A 111 -6.39 -12.12 -3.69
N ASN A 112 -6.41 -10.83 -3.35
CA ASN A 112 -7.26 -9.84 -4.03
C ASN A 112 -6.44 -8.99 -5.01
N VAL A 113 -6.85 -9.12 -6.26
CA VAL A 113 -6.29 -8.63 -7.52
C VAL A 113 -6.53 -7.13 -7.69
N TYR A 114 -5.48 -6.31 -7.59
CA TYR A 114 -5.47 -4.92 -8.09
C TYR A 114 -4.13 -4.59 -8.76
N SER A 115 -3.67 -5.46 -9.68
CA SER A 115 -2.66 -5.11 -10.67
C SER A 115 -3.33 -4.56 -11.93
N ARG A 116 -3.33 -3.23 -12.08
CA ARG A 116 -3.17 -2.56 -13.38
C ARG A 116 -3.11 -1.07 -13.17
N THR A 117 -1.88 -0.55 -13.15
CA THR A 117 -1.40 0.55 -14.01
C THR A 117 -0.13 1.06 -13.37
N TYR A 118 1.03 0.87 -13.98
CA TYR A 118 2.03 1.92 -14.25
C TYR A 118 3.07 1.35 -15.23
N ALA A 119 2.95 1.78 -16.49
CA ALA A 119 3.97 1.55 -17.49
C ALA A 119 5.23 2.34 -17.12
N ARG A 120 6.38 1.67 -17.12
CA ARG A 120 7.72 2.23 -16.87
C ARG A 120 8.22 2.98 -18.12
N PRO A 121 8.78 4.20 -18.03
CA PRO A 121 9.57 4.76 -19.12
C PRO A 121 10.92 4.06 -19.18
N ARG A 122 11.26 3.58 -20.37
CA ARG A 122 12.55 2.99 -20.75
C ARG A 122 13.59 4.11 -20.87
N ALA A 123 14.69 4.03 -20.13
CA ALA A 123 15.90 4.79 -20.40
C ALA A 123 17.14 3.89 -20.24
N SER A 124 18.00 3.97 -21.25
CA SER A 124 19.18 3.14 -21.50
C SER A 124 20.48 3.81 -21.04
N SER A 125 21.45 2.95 -20.73
CA SER A 125 22.91 3.13 -20.81
C SER A 125 23.68 3.74 -19.63
N ALA A 126 24.43 2.84 -18.98
CA ALA A 126 25.86 2.88 -18.63
C ALA A 126 26.50 4.18 -18.10
N THR A 127 27.09 4.08 -16.91
CA THR A 127 28.52 4.37 -16.64
C THR A 127 28.88 3.90 -15.22
N ALA A 128 30.13 3.47 -15.05
CA ALA A 128 30.66 2.77 -13.89
C ALA A 128 31.51 3.67 -12.97
N ALA A 129 31.51 3.29 -11.68
CA ALA A 129 32.51 3.55 -10.62
C ALA A 129 32.53 4.95 -9.94
N PRO A 130 33.11 5.10 -8.72
CA PRO A 130 33.79 4.11 -7.88
C PRO A 130 33.26 3.97 -6.43
N THR A 131 33.76 2.91 -5.80
CA THR A 131 33.53 2.42 -4.43
C THR A 131 34.17 3.28 -3.35
N GLU A 132 33.41 3.65 -2.32
CA GLU A 132 33.95 4.06 -1.02
C GLU A 132 33.41 3.16 0.09
N ASN A 133 34.27 2.99 1.08
CA ASN A 133 34.49 1.81 1.88
C ASN A 133 33.71 1.93 3.19
N ASP A 134 32.63 1.15 3.36
CA ASP A 134 31.83 1.18 4.59
C ASP A 134 32.42 0.26 5.66
N GLY A 135 32.84 0.86 6.76
CA GLY A 135 33.53 0.21 7.88
C GLY A 135 32.60 -0.72 8.65
N TYR A 136 32.75 -2.02 8.41
CA TYR A 136 32.05 -3.08 9.11
C TYR A 136 32.51 -3.18 10.57
N VAL A 137 31.76 -2.58 11.49
CA VAL A 137 31.98 -2.72 12.94
C VAL A 137 31.39 -4.06 13.41
N GLY A 138 32.28 -5.00 13.75
CA GLY A 138 31.99 -6.12 14.66
C GLY A 138 31.20 -7.28 14.06
N ILE A 139 31.87 -8.43 13.92
CA ILE A 139 31.27 -9.73 13.60
C ILE A 139 30.29 -10.11 14.72
N MET A 140 29.02 -9.71 14.62
CA MET A 140 27.94 -10.50 15.21
C MET A 140 27.63 -11.61 14.21
N VAL A 141 27.93 -12.85 14.56
CA VAL A 141 27.39 -14.00 13.83
C VAL A 141 25.98 -14.20 14.40
N PRO A 142 24.92 -14.30 13.58
CA PRO A 142 23.60 -14.61 14.08
C PRO A 142 23.65 -15.96 14.81
N ASN A 143 23.07 -16.06 16.00
CA ASN A 143 22.97 -17.35 16.68
C ASN A 143 22.10 -18.28 15.82
N LYS A 144 22.29 -19.60 15.93
CA LYS A 144 21.49 -20.58 15.16
C LYS A 144 19.98 -20.44 15.38
N GLU A 145 19.58 -19.86 16.51
CA GLU A 145 18.18 -19.60 16.88
C GLU A 145 17.61 -18.34 16.19
N ASP A 146 18.46 -17.47 15.64
CA ASP A 146 18.07 -16.25 14.91
C ASP A 146 17.99 -16.46 13.39
N ILE A 147 18.18 -17.69 12.92
CA ILE A 147 18.09 -18.01 11.49
C ILE A 147 16.62 -18.08 11.10
N LEU A 148 16.23 -17.24 10.15
CA LEU A 148 14.86 -17.16 9.66
C LEU A 148 14.50 -18.43 8.88
N ALA A 149 13.29 -18.93 9.11
CA ALA A 149 12.81 -20.11 8.40
C ALA A 149 12.61 -19.83 6.90
N ILE A 150 12.83 -20.87 6.10
CA ILE A 150 12.56 -20.83 4.66
C ILE A 150 11.06 -20.60 4.46
N GLY A 151 10.72 -19.72 3.54
CA GLY A 151 9.34 -19.35 3.22
C GLY A 151 8.78 -18.15 4.01
N CYS A 152 9.47 -17.68 5.05
CA CYS A 152 9.04 -16.50 5.80
C CYS A 152 9.19 -15.21 4.98
N HIS A 153 8.22 -14.29 5.13
CA HIS A 153 8.33 -12.96 4.57
C HIS A 153 9.26 -12.08 5.41
N VAL A 154 10.05 -11.29 4.71
CA VAL A 154 11.06 -10.40 5.28
C VAL A 154 11.07 -9.07 4.53
N ALA A 155 11.53 -8.02 5.17
CA ALA A 155 12.03 -6.85 4.48
C ALA A 155 13.52 -7.04 4.19
N ALA A 156 13.92 -6.98 2.92
CA ALA A 156 15.30 -7.21 2.49
C ALA A 156 15.87 -5.99 1.77
N LYS A 157 17.07 -5.54 2.17
CA LYS A 157 17.78 -4.45 1.49
C LYS A 157 18.54 -5.00 0.28
N VAL A 158 18.03 -4.71 -0.91
CA VAL A 158 18.56 -5.27 -2.17
C VAL A 158 19.52 -4.32 -2.91
N ALA A 159 19.48 -3.02 -2.61
CA ALA A 159 20.39 -2.05 -3.20
C ALA A 159 21.55 -1.70 -2.28
N ARG A 160 22.76 -1.64 -2.86
CA ARG A 160 23.97 -1.19 -2.15
C ARG A 160 24.08 0.34 -2.07
N SER A 161 23.59 1.05 -3.08
CA SER A 161 23.78 2.50 -3.24
C SER A 161 22.67 3.36 -2.64
N HIS A 162 21.49 2.79 -2.44
CA HIS A 162 20.33 3.48 -1.90
C HIS A 162 19.60 2.57 -0.92
N GLU A 163 18.80 3.17 -0.04
CA GLU A 163 18.04 2.46 0.97
C GLU A 163 16.77 1.82 0.38
N LEU A 164 16.95 0.86 -0.53
CA LEU A 164 15.83 0.08 -1.10
C LEU A 164 15.63 -1.21 -0.32
N TRP A 165 14.59 -1.22 0.50
CA TRP A 165 14.07 -2.40 1.16
C TRP A 165 12.82 -2.89 0.46
N ILE A 166 12.75 -4.18 0.14
CA ILE A 166 11.61 -4.81 -0.53
C ILE A 166 11.00 -5.90 0.33
N MET A 167 9.74 -6.22 0.10
CA MET A 167 9.11 -7.44 0.58
C MET A 167 9.69 -8.62 -0.18
N ALA A 168 10.27 -9.57 0.54
CA ALA A 168 10.85 -10.76 -0.04
C ALA A 168 10.51 -11.99 0.79
N ARG A 169 10.69 -13.16 0.20
CA ARG A 169 10.55 -14.46 0.87
C ARG A 169 11.92 -15.12 0.99
N VAL A 170 12.23 -15.68 2.16
CA VAL A 170 13.47 -16.43 2.36
C VAL A 170 13.44 -17.74 1.57
N VAL A 171 14.41 -17.96 0.69
CA VAL A 171 14.58 -19.19 -0.10
C VAL A 171 15.60 -20.11 0.56
N ALA A 172 16.74 -19.55 0.95
CA ALA A 172 17.81 -20.30 1.59
C ALA A 172 18.67 -19.40 2.48
N TYR A 173 19.38 -20.02 3.43
CA TYR A 173 20.40 -19.36 4.23
C TYR A 173 21.73 -20.08 4.06
N ASN A 174 22.77 -19.31 3.71
CA ASN A 174 24.14 -19.81 3.64
C ASN A 174 24.89 -19.44 4.92
N ALA A 175 25.18 -20.44 5.73
CA ALA A 175 25.88 -20.28 7.01
C ALA A 175 27.37 -19.93 6.86
N ASP A 176 28.00 -20.29 5.73
CA ASP A 176 29.42 -20.01 5.51
C ASP A 176 29.66 -18.53 5.22
N SER A 177 28.76 -17.91 4.44
CA SER A 177 28.81 -16.49 4.08
C SER A 177 27.93 -15.59 4.95
N ASN A 178 27.11 -16.15 5.84
CA ASN A 178 26.06 -15.45 6.59
C ASN A 178 25.13 -14.60 5.70
N THR A 179 24.69 -15.19 4.58
CA THR A 179 23.82 -14.51 3.60
C THR A 179 22.52 -15.27 3.40
N TYR A 180 21.43 -14.54 3.22
CA TYR A 180 20.16 -15.10 2.77
C TYR A 180 20.05 -14.98 1.24
N GLU A 181 19.50 -16.01 0.64
CA GLU A 181 18.88 -15.94 -0.67
C GLU A 181 17.40 -15.62 -0.47
N VAL A 182 16.95 -14.51 -1.06
CA VAL A 182 15.59 -14.02 -0.93
C VAL A 182 14.96 -13.79 -2.31
N GLU A 183 13.68 -14.11 -2.43
CA GLU A 183 12.87 -13.95 -3.63
C GLU A 183 11.96 -12.73 -3.48
N ASP A 184 12.01 -11.80 -4.44
CA ASP A 184 11.12 -10.63 -4.48
C ASP A 184 9.68 -11.05 -4.77
N VAL A 185 8.74 -10.64 -3.92
CA VAL A 185 7.32 -10.98 -4.05
C VAL A 185 6.65 -10.29 -5.25
N ASP A 186 7.17 -9.15 -5.70
CA ASP A 186 6.62 -8.41 -6.85
C ASP A 186 7.01 -9.04 -8.20
N SER A 187 7.97 -9.97 -8.20
CA SER A 187 8.54 -10.56 -9.42
C SER A 187 7.81 -11.80 -9.92
N GLY A 188 6.70 -12.19 -9.29
CA GLY A 188 6.00 -13.47 -9.56
C GLY A 188 4.52 -13.37 -9.92
N ASP A 189 3.93 -12.18 -10.00
CA ASP A 189 2.48 -11.98 -10.22
C ASP A 189 2.07 -11.82 -11.70
N ASP A 190 3.02 -11.91 -12.64
CA ASP A 190 2.71 -11.97 -14.08
C ASP A 190 2.31 -13.42 -14.47
N GLU A 191 1.07 -13.82 -14.12
CA GLU A 191 0.47 -15.13 -14.43
C GLU A 191 0.39 -15.45 -15.95
N GLU A 192 0.76 -14.52 -16.83
CA GLU A 192 0.74 -14.70 -18.29
C GLU A 192 2.02 -15.34 -18.87
N GLU A 193 3.10 -15.47 -18.10
CA GLU A 193 4.33 -16.16 -18.54
C GLU A 193 4.79 -17.17 -17.47
N GLU A 194 4.50 -18.46 -17.67
CA GLU A 194 4.98 -19.59 -16.84
C GLU A 194 6.52 -19.69 -16.69
N ASP A 195 7.28 -18.78 -17.32
CA ASP A 195 8.74 -18.76 -17.39
C ASP A 195 9.36 -17.39 -17.05
N ALA A 196 8.57 -16.45 -16.49
CA ALA A 196 9.11 -15.18 -16.03
C ALA A 196 10.09 -15.42 -14.85
N PRO A 197 11.37 -15.01 -14.96
CA PRO A 197 12.36 -15.33 -13.94
C PRO A 197 12.07 -14.54 -12.66
N ARG A 198 11.62 -15.25 -11.62
CA ARG A 198 11.54 -14.75 -10.23
C ARG A 198 12.88 -14.14 -9.84
N ARG A 199 12.87 -12.87 -9.42
CA ARG A 199 14.10 -12.16 -9.07
C ARG A 199 14.56 -12.59 -7.68
N HIS A 200 15.72 -13.25 -7.66
CA HIS A 200 16.40 -13.68 -6.45
C HIS A 200 17.55 -12.72 -6.13
N TYR A 201 17.73 -12.44 -4.85
CA TYR A 201 18.78 -11.58 -4.32
C TYR A 201 19.55 -12.30 -3.22
N ILE A 202 20.87 -12.13 -3.22
CA ILE A 202 21.74 -12.60 -2.12
C ILE A 202 22.07 -11.40 -1.26
N VAL A 203 21.58 -11.40 -0.03
CA VAL A 203 21.72 -10.28 0.92
C VAL A 203 22.39 -10.75 2.22
N PRO A 204 23.27 -9.93 2.83
CA PRO A 204 23.80 -10.19 4.17
C PRO A 204 22.68 -10.33 5.21
N TRP A 205 22.90 -11.14 6.24
CA TRP A 205 21.91 -11.32 7.30
C TRP A 205 21.51 -10.02 8.04
N GLN A 206 22.41 -9.03 8.12
CA GLN A 206 22.08 -7.70 8.68
C GLN A 206 21.18 -6.84 7.80
N GLN A 207 20.96 -7.26 6.56
CA GLN A 207 20.12 -6.57 5.58
C GLN A 207 18.75 -7.25 5.45
N VAL A 208 18.36 -8.03 6.46
CA VAL A 208 17.10 -8.76 6.51
C VAL A 208 16.41 -8.49 7.83
N VAL A 209 15.15 -8.05 7.73
CA VAL A 209 14.26 -7.82 8.88
C VAL A 209 13.09 -8.79 8.77
N GLU A 210 12.89 -9.61 9.79
CA GLU A 210 11.75 -10.53 9.86
C GLU A 210 10.44 -9.75 9.96
N LEU A 211 9.46 -10.13 9.13
CA LEU A 211 8.10 -9.63 9.26
C LEU A 211 7.33 -10.56 10.20
N PRO A 212 6.89 -10.05 11.36
CA PRO A 212 6.26 -10.88 12.37
C PRO A 212 4.84 -11.32 11.98
N GLY A 213 4.28 -10.76 10.90
CA GLY A 213 2.95 -11.11 10.40
C GLY A 213 2.75 -12.59 10.11
N ASP A 214 3.81 -13.31 9.72
CA ASP A 214 3.73 -14.74 9.40
C ASP A 214 3.99 -15.65 10.61
N SER A 215 4.76 -15.18 11.57
CA SER A 215 5.21 -15.96 12.73
C SER A 215 4.37 -15.72 13.99
N LEU A 216 3.50 -14.70 13.99
CA LEU A 216 2.61 -14.39 15.11
C LEU A 216 1.48 -15.42 15.27
N PRO A 217 1.37 -16.08 16.44
CA PRO A 217 0.24 -16.94 16.76
C PRO A 217 -1.10 -16.18 16.77
N GLU A 218 -2.19 -16.89 16.50
CA GLU A 218 -3.54 -16.31 16.53
C GLU A 218 -3.87 -15.73 17.91
N GLY A 219 -4.19 -14.44 17.96
CA GLY A 219 -4.50 -13.71 19.20
C GLY A 219 -3.29 -13.07 19.91
N GLU A 220 -2.07 -13.30 19.41
CA GLU A 220 -0.90 -12.50 19.77
C GLU A 220 -0.84 -11.21 18.95
N TRP A 221 -0.17 -10.20 19.52
CA TRP A 221 -0.05 -8.89 18.91
C TRP A 221 1.27 -8.25 19.36
N ILE A 222 1.85 -7.42 18.51
CA ILE A 222 3.08 -6.70 18.82
C ILE A 222 2.70 -5.38 19.45
N HIS A 223 3.25 -5.12 20.62
CA HIS A 223 3.13 -3.82 21.24
C HIS A 223 4.21 -2.88 20.71
N TYR A 224 3.79 -1.82 20.03
CA TYR A 224 4.66 -0.71 19.64
C TYR A 224 4.47 0.47 20.58
N THR A 225 5.59 1.03 21.01
CA THR A 225 5.65 2.22 21.83
C THR A 225 5.72 3.49 20.99
N VAL A 226 5.33 4.63 21.55
CA VAL A 226 5.47 5.92 20.87
C VAL A 226 6.94 6.22 20.64
N ASP A 227 7.26 6.79 19.49
CA ASP A 227 8.61 7.11 19.02
C ASP A 227 9.52 5.89 18.79
N GLU A 228 8.95 4.68 18.78
CA GLU A 228 9.68 3.47 18.44
C GLU A 228 10.08 3.45 16.95
N ARG A 229 11.32 3.03 16.69
CA ARG A 229 11.90 2.93 15.35
C ARG A 229 11.56 1.60 14.71
N VAL A 230 10.87 1.66 13.58
CA VAL A 230 10.35 0.49 12.88
C VAL A 230 10.65 0.54 11.39
N MET A 231 10.67 -0.63 10.79
CA MET A 231 10.60 -0.82 9.34
C MET A 231 9.14 -1.00 8.96
N ALA A 232 8.62 -0.21 8.04
CA ALA A 232 7.21 -0.32 7.63
C ALA A 232 7.05 -0.27 6.13
N MET A 233 6.10 -1.05 5.61
CA MET A 233 5.75 -1.03 4.19
C MET A 233 5.03 0.27 3.85
N TYR A 234 5.46 0.94 2.79
CA TYR A 234 4.75 2.12 2.30
C TYR A 234 3.42 1.69 1.66
N PRO A 235 2.31 2.39 1.94
CA PRO A 235 0.99 2.02 1.42
C PRO A 235 0.98 1.80 -0.09
N ASN A 236 0.39 0.68 -0.53
CA ASN A 236 0.26 0.28 -1.93
C ASN A 236 1.59 0.05 -2.66
N THR A 237 2.65 -0.32 -1.95
CA THR A 237 3.93 -0.74 -2.53
C THR A 237 4.40 -2.03 -1.85
N THR A 238 5.39 -2.69 -2.46
CA THR A 238 6.14 -3.79 -1.83
C THR A 238 7.44 -3.30 -1.21
N SER A 239 7.58 -1.99 -0.98
CA SER A 239 8.81 -1.36 -0.47
C SER A 239 8.65 -0.94 0.98
N PHE A 240 9.74 -1.06 1.73
CA PHE A 240 9.82 -0.73 3.15
C PHE A 240 10.66 0.51 3.39
N PHE A 241 10.24 1.31 4.36
CA PHE A 241 10.89 2.58 4.71
C PHE A 241 10.99 2.75 6.21
N ARG A 242 12.06 3.42 6.63
CA ARG A 242 12.32 3.71 8.04
C ARG A 242 11.25 4.65 8.55
N SER A 243 10.76 4.31 9.74
CA SER A 243 9.56 4.92 10.28
C SER A 243 9.63 5.08 11.79
N THR A 244 8.83 6.01 12.29
CA THR A 244 8.66 6.29 13.72
C THR A 244 7.20 6.15 14.11
N ILE A 245 6.91 5.32 15.12
CA ILE A 245 5.55 5.12 15.63
C ILE A 245 5.05 6.41 16.30
N ARG A 246 3.82 6.83 15.96
CA ARG A 246 3.21 8.05 16.49
C ARG A 246 2.16 7.80 17.54
N VAL A 247 1.43 6.71 17.38
CA VAL A 247 0.35 6.32 18.29
C VAL A 247 0.62 4.89 18.73
N PRO A 248 0.62 4.61 20.04
CA PRO A 248 0.79 3.26 20.50
C PRO A 248 -0.42 2.44 20.04
N ASN A 249 -0.18 1.21 19.61
CA ASN A 249 -1.28 0.37 19.17
C ASN A 249 -1.94 -0.31 20.38
N PRO A 250 -3.27 -0.26 20.52
CA PRO A 250 -3.96 -1.07 21.52
C PRO A 250 -3.97 -2.55 21.10
N ARG A 251 -4.18 -3.44 22.09
CA ARG A 251 -4.30 -4.88 21.83
C ARG A 251 -5.37 -5.16 20.78
N GLY A 252 -5.01 -5.93 19.75
CA GLY A 252 -5.92 -6.28 18.64
C GLY A 252 -6.10 -5.17 17.59
N ALA A 253 -5.31 -4.10 17.63
CA ALA A 253 -5.34 -3.08 16.59
C ALA A 253 -4.87 -3.67 15.24
N PRO A 254 -5.66 -3.55 14.16
CA PRO A 254 -5.28 -4.10 12.85
C PRO A 254 -4.21 -3.25 12.13
N TYR A 255 -3.85 -2.10 12.68
CA TYR A 255 -2.93 -1.14 12.09
C TYR A 255 -2.19 -0.34 13.16
N VAL A 256 -1.06 0.24 12.74
CA VAL A 256 -0.30 1.24 13.49
C VAL A 256 -0.34 2.58 12.75
N ILE A 257 -0.12 3.67 13.49
CA ILE A 257 0.03 5.01 12.92
C ILE A 257 1.49 5.44 13.12
N LEU A 258 2.15 5.77 12.02
CA LEU A 258 3.58 6.08 11.98
C LEU A 258 3.89 7.22 11.01
N LYS A 259 5.11 7.74 11.08
CA LYS A 259 5.69 8.68 10.13
C LYS A 259 6.87 8.02 9.43
N PHE A 260 6.91 8.13 8.10
CA PHE A 260 8.06 7.72 7.30
C PHE A 260 9.09 8.83 7.24
N ASP A 261 10.37 8.52 7.38
CA ASP A 261 11.42 9.54 7.49
C ASP A 261 11.55 10.42 6.22
N GLU A 262 11.24 9.88 5.04
CA GLU A 262 11.39 10.55 3.74
C GLU A 262 10.04 10.94 3.09
N ASP A 263 8.93 10.92 3.83
CA ASP A 263 7.58 11.26 3.31
C ASP A 263 7.21 12.73 3.59
N GLU A 264 8.15 13.66 3.39
CA GLU A 264 7.88 15.09 3.53
C GLU A 264 6.96 15.59 2.40
N ASP A 265 5.92 16.36 2.76
CA ASP A 265 5.04 17.00 1.81
C ASP A 265 5.63 18.31 1.23
N GLU A 266 4.88 18.96 0.33
CA GLU A 266 5.25 20.24 -0.30
C GLU A 266 5.52 21.38 0.71
N HIS A 267 5.14 21.20 1.98
CA HIS A 267 5.33 22.16 3.07
C HIS A 267 6.40 21.71 4.08
N GLY A 268 7.12 20.61 3.81
CA GLY A 268 8.13 20.04 4.70
C GLY A 268 7.55 19.33 5.92
N LEU A 269 6.27 18.93 5.87
CA LEU A 269 5.63 18.18 6.95
C LEU A 269 5.54 16.71 6.59
N VAL A 270 5.98 15.85 7.51
CA VAL A 270 5.78 14.40 7.39
C VAL A 270 4.40 14.02 7.93
N PRO A 271 3.48 13.49 7.09
CA PRO A 271 2.14 13.12 7.48
C PRO A 271 2.10 11.81 8.27
N ASP A 272 1.07 11.66 9.09
CA ASP A 272 0.80 10.38 9.78
C ASP A 272 0.18 9.38 8.78
N ARG A 273 0.74 8.18 8.72
CA ARG A 273 0.29 7.09 7.83
C ARG A 273 -0.19 5.90 8.63
N LYS A 274 -1.25 5.27 8.14
CA LYS A 274 -1.87 4.08 8.71
C LYS A 274 -1.35 2.85 7.96
N VAL A 275 -0.61 1.98 8.66
CA VAL A 275 -0.02 0.76 8.06
C VAL A 275 -0.51 -0.48 8.81
N PRO A 276 -0.95 -1.55 8.12
CA PRO A 276 -1.30 -2.80 8.78
C PRO A 276 -0.14 -3.32 9.63
N PHE A 277 -0.40 -3.73 10.87
CA PHE A 277 0.68 -4.09 11.81
C PHE A 277 1.56 -5.24 11.29
N ARG A 278 0.99 -6.15 10.49
CA ARG A 278 1.69 -7.29 9.88
C ARG A 278 2.82 -6.88 8.93
N PHE A 279 2.78 -5.65 8.40
CA PHE A 279 3.78 -5.08 7.51
C PHE A 279 4.68 -4.06 8.24
N VAL A 280 4.76 -4.18 9.56
CA VAL A 280 5.62 -3.37 10.41
C VAL A 280 6.50 -4.30 11.24
N ALA A 281 7.80 -4.01 11.27
CA ALA A 281 8.76 -4.80 12.01
C ALA A 281 9.63 -3.90 12.89
N PRO A 282 9.88 -4.27 14.15
CA PRO A 282 10.80 -3.53 15.01
C PRO A 282 12.23 -3.59 14.45
N LEU A 283 12.92 -2.45 14.43
CA LEU A 283 14.31 -2.40 13.98
C LEU A 283 15.24 -2.89 15.08
N LYS A 284 15.94 -4.01 14.82
CA LYS A 284 17.05 -4.49 15.67
C LYS A 284 18.17 -3.42 15.74
N PRO A 285 19.01 -3.39 16.80
CA PRO A 285 19.99 -2.33 17.02
C PRO A 285 20.94 -2.05 15.86
N TRP A 286 21.28 -3.06 15.07
CA TRP A 286 22.16 -2.91 13.89
C TRP A 286 21.46 -2.34 12.66
N HIS A 287 20.12 -2.30 12.63
CA HIS A 287 19.35 -1.67 11.54
C HIS A 287 19.07 -0.18 11.77
N GLN A 288 19.29 0.32 12.99
CA GLN A 288 18.92 1.68 13.42
C GLN A 288 19.88 2.79 12.97
N LYS A 289 20.97 2.45 12.25
CA LYS A 289 21.99 3.40 11.79
C LYS A 289 21.70 4.01 10.43
#